data_AF-F9VDD7-F1
#
_entry.id   AF-F9VDD7-F1
#
_cell.length_a   1.000
_cell.length_b   1.000
_cell.length_c   1.000
_cell.angle_alpha   90.00
_cell.angle_beta   90.00
_cell.angle_gamma   90.00
#
_symmetry.space_group_name_H-M   'P 1'
#
loop_
_entity.id
_entity.type
_entity.pdbx_description
1 polymer ?
#
loop_
_entity_poly.entity_id
_entity_poly.type
_entity_poly.pdbx_seq_one_letter_code
_entity_poly.pdbx_strand_id
1 'polypeptide(L)'
;MYNVTATIGPLVGKQVGYSSSAGQCGALASYWLSVLTDKAYQFAYGMAGINAQWVPGSDCATAWNVYTQTDWSAIGFEKIDNPSFSQLKAGDIFFISARDGLSTGHVGIVASVANGNVVTYEQNVLGAMYVQELPDDNSWSWYNGFSGVVRKKEEKPSTGGGENNQTTKGENLMKFIQITDGIYKNNQVLITPDSARWVKSKQESQGLQKLYGVIKMDHASFEGAYMGQYYTLKDKSGFPKDLATLFKK
;
A
#
# COMPACT_ATOMS: atom_id res chain seq x y z
N MET A 1 -8.68 -5.56 2.07
CA MET A 1 -7.49 -4.99 2.77
C MET A 1 -6.71 -4.19 1.74
N TYR A 2 -6.39 -2.92 2.01
CA TYR A 2 -5.66 -2.07 1.04
C TYR A 2 -4.21 -2.52 0.92
N ASN A 3 -3.69 -2.57 -0.31
CA ASN A 3 -2.29 -2.91 -0.55
C ASN A 3 -1.45 -1.63 -0.50
N VAL A 4 -0.56 -1.53 0.49
CA VAL A 4 0.29 -0.36 0.72
C VAL A 4 1.21 -0.07 -0.47
N THR A 5 1.89 -1.08 -1.02
CA THR A 5 2.80 -0.92 -2.17
C THR A 5 2.06 -0.45 -3.41
N ALA A 6 0.88 -1.01 -3.70
CA ALA A 6 0.08 -0.60 -4.85
C ALA A 6 -0.47 0.83 -4.70
N THR A 7 -0.69 1.29 -3.46
CA THR A 7 -1.26 2.61 -3.17
C THR A 7 -0.19 3.69 -3.08
N ILE A 8 0.90 3.42 -2.34
CA ILE A 8 1.95 4.38 -2.00
C ILE A 8 3.15 4.29 -2.93
N GLY A 9 3.50 3.09 -3.43
CA GLY A 9 4.61 2.89 -4.35
C GLY A 9 4.60 3.82 -5.58
N PRO A 10 3.44 4.05 -6.25
CA PRO A 10 3.35 5.02 -7.36
C PRO A 10 3.63 6.48 -6.98
N LEU A 11 3.73 6.80 -5.68
CA LEU A 11 4.03 8.13 -5.17
C LEU A 11 5.52 8.34 -4.90
N VAL A 12 6.35 7.29 -4.93
CA VAL A 12 7.81 7.42 -4.77
C VAL A 12 8.37 8.44 -5.76
N GLY A 13 9.22 9.35 -5.27
CA GLY A 13 9.78 10.47 -6.02
C GLY A 13 8.84 11.66 -6.21
N LYS A 14 7.61 11.62 -5.68
CA LYS A 14 6.63 12.71 -5.77
C LYS A 14 6.46 13.37 -4.41
N GLN A 15 6.17 14.67 -4.44
CA GLN A 15 5.71 15.39 -3.26
C GLN A 15 4.23 15.10 -3.03
N VAL A 16 3.91 14.60 -1.84
CA VAL A 16 2.54 14.42 -1.34
C VAL A 16 2.23 15.55 -0.36
N GLY A 17 0.95 15.90 -0.26
CA GLY A 17 0.48 16.98 0.60
C GLY A 17 0.12 18.25 -0.16
N TYR A 18 -0.77 19.03 0.44
CA TYR A 18 -1.15 20.34 -0.07
C TYR A 18 -1.28 21.34 1.08
N SER A 19 -1.39 22.63 0.75
CA SER A 19 -1.40 23.72 1.74
C SER A 19 -0.18 23.61 2.67
N SER A 20 -0.36 23.83 3.97
CA SER A 20 0.69 23.75 5.00
C SER A 20 1.32 22.37 5.19
N SER A 21 0.76 21.30 4.60
CA SER A 21 1.31 19.93 4.72
C SER A 21 2.12 19.47 3.51
N ALA A 22 2.25 20.30 2.46
CA ALA A 22 2.98 19.93 1.26
C ALA A 22 4.43 19.49 1.59
N GLY A 23 4.78 18.27 1.19
CA GLY A 23 6.11 17.71 1.40
C GLY A 23 6.43 17.29 2.83
N GLN A 24 5.46 17.30 3.76
CA GLN A 24 5.65 16.90 5.15
C GLN A 24 5.41 15.40 5.37
N CYS A 25 6.05 14.82 6.39
CA CYS A 25 5.87 13.40 6.78
C CYS A 25 4.40 13.06 7.06
N GLY A 26 3.71 13.95 7.78
CA GLY A 26 2.30 13.79 8.11
C GLY A 26 1.38 13.72 6.90
N ALA A 27 1.70 14.37 5.78
CA ALA A 27 0.85 14.35 4.58
C ALA A 27 0.77 12.96 3.95
N LEU A 28 1.91 12.29 3.80
CA LEU A 28 1.96 10.94 3.23
C LEU A 28 1.19 9.94 4.10
N ALA A 29 1.47 9.94 5.41
CA ALA A 29 0.82 9.03 6.34
C ALA A 29 -0.68 9.33 6.51
N SER A 30 -1.07 10.61 6.46
CA SER A 30 -2.48 11.03 6.50
C SER A 30 -3.25 10.62 5.24
N TYR A 31 -2.60 10.68 4.06
CA TYR A 31 -3.18 10.12 2.84
C TYR A 31 -3.44 8.61 3.00
N TRP A 32 -2.49 7.86 3.55
CA TRP A 32 -2.68 6.43 3.80
C TRP A 32 -3.79 6.16 4.82
N LEU A 33 -3.85 6.91 5.92
CA LEU A 33 -4.97 6.83 6.87
C LEU A 33 -6.32 7.09 6.19
N SER A 34 -6.37 8.11 5.31
CA SER A 34 -7.58 8.44 4.56
C SER A 34 -7.98 7.27 3.67
N VAL A 35 -7.03 6.60 3.00
CA VAL A 35 -7.33 5.39 2.22
C VAL A 35 -7.87 4.28 3.12
N LEU A 36 -7.20 3.99 4.24
CA LEU A 36 -7.62 2.94 5.18
C LEU A 36 -9.01 3.18 5.77
N THR A 37 -9.45 4.42 5.85
CA THR A 37 -10.73 4.82 6.46
C THR A 37 -11.79 5.23 5.44
N ASP A 38 -11.61 4.88 4.16
CA ASP A 38 -12.53 5.28 3.08
C ASP A 38 -12.80 6.79 3.05
N LYS A 39 -11.75 7.57 3.30
CA LYS A 39 -11.71 9.03 3.39
C LYS A 39 -12.54 9.59 4.55
N ALA A 40 -12.82 8.80 5.57
CA ALA A 40 -13.50 9.27 6.77
C ALA A 40 -12.59 10.13 7.66
N TYR A 41 -11.29 9.80 7.77
CA TYR A 41 -10.36 10.46 8.70
C TYR A 41 -9.04 10.93 8.08
N GLN A 42 -8.52 12.05 8.58
CA GLN A 42 -7.19 12.59 8.26
C GLN A 42 -6.54 13.25 9.49
N PHE A 43 -5.22 13.37 9.50
CA PHE A 43 -4.46 14.15 10.51
C PHE A 43 -3.47 15.15 9.89
N ALA A 44 -3.45 15.26 8.57
CA ALA A 44 -2.77 16.29 7.80
C ALA A 44 -3.41 16.39 6.42
N TYR A 45 -3.12 17.45 5.67
CA TYR A 45 -3.58 17.58 4.29
C TYR A 45 -2.78 16.68 3.35
N GLY A 46 -3.27 15.46 3.11
CA GLY A 46 -2.55 14.42 2.34
C GLY A 46 -2.66 14.54 0.82
N MET A 47 -3.86 14.45 0.25
CA MET A 47 -4.10 14.66 -1.18
C MET A 47 -5.25 15.64 -1.41
N ALA A 48 -5.12 16.47 -2.44
CA ALA A 48 -6.18 17.38 -2.86
C ALA A 48 -7.47 16.61 -3.17
N GLY A 49 -8.61 17.17 -2.78
CA GLY A 49 -9.93 16.55 -2.99
C GLY A 49 -10.32 15.49 -1.95
N ILE A 50 -9.47 15.21 -0.96
CA ILE A 50 -9.88 14.49 0.25
C ILE A 50 -10.47 15.50 1.23
N ASN A 51 -11.74 15.32 1.58
CA ASN A 51 -12.44 16.11 2.59
C ASN A 51 -12.85 15.18 3.75
N ALA A 52 -11.87 14.78 4.54
CA ALA A 52 -12.04 13.88 5.68
C ALA A 52 -12.11 14.66 6.98
N GLN A 53 -12.73 14.08 8.01
CA GLN A 53 -12.74 14.70 9.34
C GLN A 53 -11.37 14.55 10.00
N TRP A 54 -11.01 15.48 10.88
CA TRP A 54 -9.81 15.33 11.69
C TRP A 54 -9.95 14.13 12.64
N VAL A 55 -8.86 13.39 12.85
CA VAL A 55 -8.83 12.30 13.82
C VAL A 55 -9.27 12.79 15.22
N PRO A 56 -10.04 12.00 15.97
CA PRO A 56 -10.59 12.43 17.25
C PRO A 56 -9.50 12.53 18.32
N GLY A 57 -9.56 13.57 19.14
CA GLY A 57 -8.73 13.71 20.34
C GLY A 57 -7.35 14.31 20.12
N SER A 58 -6.91 14.54 18.88
CA SER A 58 -5.57 15.08 18.57
C SER A 58 -5.63 16.49 17.98
N ASP A 59 -4.75 17.37 18.49
CA ASP A 59 -4.52 18.70 17.90
C ASP A 59 -3.83 18.66 16.52
N CYS A 60 -3.25 17.51 16.16
CA CYS A 60 -2.54 17.25 14.91
C CYS A 60 -1.37 18.22 14.64
N ALA A 61 -0.83 18.87 15.67
CA ALA A 61 0.24 19.85 15.53
C ALA A 61 1.60 19.20 15.20
N THR A 62 1.81 17.96 15.67
CA THR A 62 3.05 17.19 15.45
C THR A 62 2.72 15.73 15.16
N ALA A 63 3.63 15.00 14.52
CA ALA A 63 3.48 13.56 14.30
C ALA A 63 3.34 12.80 15.63
N TRP A 64 4.06 13.25 16.67
CA TRP A 64 3.98 12.63 17.98
C TRP A 64 2.66 12.91 18.72
N ASN A 65 2.10 14.11 18.56
CA ASN A 65 0.76 14.42 19.08
C ASN A 65 -0.30 13.55 18.40
N VAL A 66 -0.21 13.38 17.07
CA VAL A 66 -1.10 12.47 16.32
C VAL A 66 -1.06 11.06 16.92
N TYR A 67 0.12 10.52 17.21
CA TYR A 67 0.23 9.18 17.81
C TYR A 67 -0.36 9.11 19.23
N THR A 68 -0.02 10.06 20.09
CA THR A 68 -0.28 9.98 21.53
C THR A 68 -1.67 10.45 21.95
N GLN A 69 -2.25 11.41 21.23
CA GLN A 69 -3.52 12.04 21.58
C GLN A 69 -4.72 11.43 20.84
N THR A 70 -4.52 10.89 19.64
CA THR A 70 -5.63 10.36 18.84
C THR A 70 -6.29 9.17 19.53
N ASP A 71 -7.61 9.17 19.62
CA ASP A 71 -8.38 7.97 19.98
C ASP A 71 -8.45 7.01 18.79
N TRP A 72 -7.37 6.27 18.58
CA TRP A 72 -7.24 5.29 17.50
C TRP A 72 -8.31 4.20 17.58
N SER A 73 -8.74 3.86 18.80
CA SER A 73 -9.74 2.82 19.00
C SER A 73 -11.12 3.23 18.49
N ALA A 74 -11.49 4.51 18.66
CA ALA A 74 -12.74 5.07 18.17
C ALA A 74 -12.86 5.04 16.63
N ILE A 75 -11.73 5.02 15.93
CA ILE A 75 -11.69 4.96 14.46
C ILE A 75 -11.33 3.57 13.93
N GLY A 76 -11.35 2.54 14.80
CA GLY A 76 -11.17 1.13 14.41
C GLY A 76 -9.72 0.69 14.26
N PHE A 77 -8.77 1.41 14.86
CA PHE A 77 -7.34 1.07 14.82
C PHE A 77 -6.88 0.44 16.14
N GLU A 78 -5.87 -0.41 16.06
CA GLU A 78 -5.04 -0.80 17.20
C GLU A 78 -3.82 0.13 17.27
N LYS A 79 -3.47 0.52 18.49
CA LYS A 79 -2.24 1.25 18.82
C LYS A 79 -1.32 0.32 19.58
N ILE A 80 -0.06 0.23 19.15
CA ILE A 80 0.98 -0.59 19.77
C ILE A 80 2.14 0.34 20.13
N ASP A 81 2.44 0.45 21.41
CA ASP A 81 3.57 1.22 21.95
C ASP A 81 4.85 0.37 21.90
N ASN A 82 5.95 0.98 21.44
CA ASN A 82 7.28 0.35 21.33
C ASN A 82 7.23 -1.08 20.73
N PRO A 83 6.67 -1.24 19.51
CA PRO A 83 6.53 -2.56 18.89
C PRO A 83 7.88 -3.25 18.72
N SER A 84 7.92 -4.56 18.95
CA SER A 84 9.04 -5.40 18.52
C SER A 84 9.01 -5.62 17.01
N PHE A 85 10.14 -6.01 16.42
CA PHE A 85 10.24 -6.33 15.00
C PHE A 85 9.16 -7.32 14.54
N SER A 86 8.86 -8.34 15.36
CA SER A 86 7.87 -9.38 15.03
C SER A 86 6.42 -8.89 15.07
N GLN A 87 6.15 -7.72 15.65
CA GLN A 87 4.82 -7.13 15.70
C GLN A 87 4.51 -6.25 14.49
N LEU A 88 5.52 -5.86 13.72
CA LEU A 88 5.38 -5.02 12.55
C LEU A 88 4.70 -5.76 11.40
N LYS A 89 3.86 -5.05 10.66
CA LYS A 89 3.23 -5.55 9.44
C LYS A 89 3.24 -4.48 8.35
N ALA A 90 3.21 -4.94 7.09
CA ALA A 90 2.97 -4.05 5.96
C ALA A 90 1.64 -3.29 6.15
N GLY A 91 1.68 -1.98 5.89
CA GLY A 91 0.55 -1.07 6.06
C GLY A 91 0.47 -0.39 7.42
N ASP A 92 1.33 -0.73 8.39
CA ASP A 92 1.43 0.00 9.65
C ASP A 92 1.80 1.46 9.39
N ILE A 93 1.13 2.39 10.08
CA ILE A 93 1.62 3.76 10.21
C ILE A 93 2.52 3.78 11.44
N PHE A 94 3.81 3.99 11.24
CA PHE A 94 4.78 4.04 12.33
C PHE A 94 5.06 5.47 12.76
N PHE A 95 5.42 5.64 14.01
CA PHE A 95 5.74 6.92 14.62
C PHE A 95 7.05 6.85 15.39
N ILE A 96 7.80 7.96 15.32
CA ILE A 96 9.01 8.21 16.10
C ILE A 96 8.71 9.36 17.07
N SER A 97 9.07 9.17 18.34
CA SER A 97 8.87 10.15 19.39
C SER A 97 9.60 11.46 19.13
N ALA A 98 8.99 12.57 19.55
CA ALA A 98 9.67 13.85 19.62
C ALA A 98 10.88 13.77 20.57
N ARG A 99 12.03 14.31 20.14
CA ARG A 99 13.29 14.36 20.91
C ARG A 99 14.22 15.43 20.34
N ASP A 100 15.36 15.66 20.99
CA ASP A 100 16.38 16.58 20.48
C ASP A 100 16.80 16.19 19.05
N GLY A 101 16.79 17.17 18.15
CA GLY A 101 17.03 16.96 16.72
C GLY A 101 15.82 16.44 15.91
N LEU A 102 14.71 16.09 16.56
CA LEU A 102 13.45 15.66 15.94
C LEU A 102 12.25 16.15 16.78
N SER A 103 12.10 17.47 16.90
CA SER A 103 11.18 18.10 17.87
C SER A 103 9.68 17.84 17.62
N THR A 104 9.30 17.45 16.41
CA THR A 104 7.91 17.12 16.05
C THR A 104 7.65 15.61 15.97
N GLY A 105 8.68 14.79 16.20
CA GLY A 105 8.66 13.37 15.87
C GLY A 105 8.71 13.12 14.35
N HIS A 106 8.51 11.87 13.95
CA HIS A 106 8.39 11.49 12.54
C HIS A 106 7.27 10.47 12.37
N VAL A 107 6.70 10.39 11.16
CA VAL A 107 5.68 9.41 10.80
C VAL A 107 5.91 8.91 9.38
N GLY A 108 5.73 7.62 9.18
CA GLY A 108 5.80 6.99 7.87
C GLY A 108 4.95 5.73 7.81
N ILE A 109 5.15 4.94 6.76
CA ILE A 109 4.36 3.75 6.50
C ILE A 109 5.28 2.55 6.30
N VAL A 110 5.00 1.43 6.95
CA VAL A 110 5.72 0.17 6.69
C VAL A 110 5.25 -0.39 5.35
N ALA A 111 6.15 -0.46 4.38
CA ALA A 111 5.91 -1.05 3.07
C ALA A 111 5.95 -2.58 3.12
N SER A 112 6.97 -3.15 3.79
CA SER A 112 7.09 -4.60 3.97
C SER A 112 7.96 -4.95 5.18
N VAL A 113 7.81 -6.18 5.68
CA VAL A 113 8.67 -6.76 6.71
C VAL A 113 9.07 -8.16 6.22
N ALA A 114 10.35 -8.36 5.91
CA ALA A 114 10.85 -9.60 5.37
C ALA A 114 12.34 -9.79 5.68
N ASN A 115 12.77 -11.03 5.91
CA ASN A 115 14.18 -11.41 6.06
C ASN A 115 14.96 -10.55 7.08
N GLY A 116 14.34 -10.20 8.21
CA GLY A 116 14.98 -9.37 9.24
C GLY A 116 15.10 -7.89 8.88
N ASN A 117 14.41 -7.44 7.83
CA ASN A 117 14.40 -6.07 7.35
C ASN A 117 12.98 -5.48 7.29
N VAL A 118 12.88 -4.16 7.42
CA VAL A 118 11.63 -3.39 7.35
C VAL A 118 11.77 -2.39 6.21
N VAL A 119 10.98 -2.47 5.15
CA VAL A 119 10.99 -1.43 4.11
C VAL A 119 9.95 -0.37 4.49
N THR A 120 10.27 0.91 4.37
CA THR A 120 9.35 2.01 4.71
C THR A 120 9.10 2.95 3.53
N TYR A 121 7.92 3.57 3.52
CA TYR A 121 7.60 4.76 2.73
C TYR A 121 7.54 5.98 3.63
N GLU A 122 8.35 6.99 3.31
CA GLU A 122 8.55 8.16 4.15
C GLU A 122 8.62 9.43 3.32
N GLN A 123 8.30 10.57 3.93
CA GLN A 123 8.45 11.89 3.31
C GLN A 123 9.00 12.86 4.34
N ASN A 124 9.80 13.83 3.91
CA ASN A 124 10.53 14.75 4.78
C ASN A 124 11.49 14.08 5.76
N VAL A 125 11.97 12.88 5.42
CA VAL A 125 13.07 12.26 6.13
C VAL A 125 14.37 12.89 5.62
N LEU A 126 15.21 13.37 6.55
CA LEU A 126 16.43 14.13 6.25
C LEU A 126 16.21 15.36 5.35
N GLY A 127 15.02 15.97 5.40
CA GLY A 127 14.67 17.16 4.61
C GLY A 127 14.22 16.89 3.17
N ALA A 128 14.17 15.63 2.73
CA ALA A 128 13.68 15.27 1.41
C ALA A 128 12.14 15.35 1.37
N MET A 129 11.60 16.46 0.88
CA MET A 129 10.16 16.76 0.82
C MET A 129 9.38 15.96 -0.25
N TYR A 130 9.82 14.76 -0.58
CA TYR A 130 9.16 13.83 -1.51
C TYR A 130 9.16 12.42 -0.92
N VAL A 131 8.25 11.57 -1.41
CA VAL A 131 8.12 10.18 -0.94
C VAL A 131 9.36 9.38 -1.33
N GLN A 132 9.95 8.71 -0.36
CA GLN A 132 11.07 7.80 -0.52
C GLN A 132 10.65 6.40 -0.08
N GLU A 133 11.08 5.40 -0.84
CA GLU A 133 11.13 4.02 -0.37
C GLU A 133 12.51 3.78 0.23
N LEU A 134 12.56 3.31 1.48
CA LEU A 134 13.81 3.07 2.19
C LEU A 134 13.96 1.56 2.44
N PRO A 135 14.69 0.84 1.57
CA PRO A 135 14.79 -0.61 1.64
C PRO A 135 15.82 -1.10 2.64
N ASP A 136 16.97 -0.42 2.79
CA ASP A 136 18.08 -0.86 3.65
C ASP A 136 18.48 0.28 4.59
N ASP A 137 18.91 -0.05 5.81
CA ASP A 137 19.23 0.92 6.86
C ASP A 137 18.23 2.09 6.89
N ASN A 138 16.98 1.77 7.22
CA ASN A 138 15.86 2.71 7.22
C ASN A 138 15.55 3.20 8.64
N SER A 139 14.42 3.89 8.80
CA SER A 139 13.93 4.37 10.08
C SER A 139 13.96 3.33 11.20
N TRP A 140 13.74 2.04 10.92
CA TRP A 140 13.84 1.01 11.94
C TRP A 140 15.25 0.93 12.56
N SER A 141 16.32 0.96 11.75
CA SER A 141 17.69 0.94 12.28
C SER A 141 18.14 2.32 12.77
N TRP A 142 17.81 3.40 12.06
CA TRP A 142 18.20 4.78 12.43
C TRP A 142 17.63 5.22 13.78
N TYR A 143 16.39 4.84 14.07
CA TYR A 143 15.71 5.24 15.29
C TYR A 143 15.81 4.20 16.42
N ASN A 144 16.51 3.08 16.17
CA ASN A 144 16.60 1.93 17.08
C ASN A 144 15.21 1.37 17.44
N GLY A 145 14.41 1.14 16.40
CA GLY A 145 13.01 0.76 16.50
C GLY A 145 12.05 1.94 16.32
N PHE A 146 10.75 1.62 16.26
CA PHE A 146 9.69 2.61 16.23
C PHE A 146 9.18 2.88 17.65
N SER A 147 8.87 4.13 17.96
CA SER A 147 8.25 4.49 19.24
C SER A 147 6.80 4.00 19.33
N GLY A 148 6.15 3.84 18.17
CA GLY A 148 4.81 3.32 18.10
C GLY A 148 4.36 2.97 16.70
N VAL A 149 3.37 2.09 16.59
CA VAL A 149 2.64 1.84 15.34
C VAL A 149 1.14 1.87 15.58
N VAL A 150 0.40 2.22 14.54
CA VAL A 150 -1.05 2.03 14.49
C VAL A 150 -1.44 1.28 13.22
N ARG A 151 -2.45 0.42 13.35
CA ARG A 151 -2.93 -0.44 12.27
C ARG A 151 -4.45 -0.54 12.33
N LYS A 152 -5.11 -0.55 11.17
CA LYS A 152 -6.56 -0.82 11.11
C LYS A 152 -6.80 -2.25 11.62
N LYS A 153 -7.69 -2.42 12.59
CA LYS A 153 -8.08 -3.78 13.03
C LYS A 153 -8.79 -4.49 11.89
N GLU A 154 -8.49 -5.77 11.72
CA GLU A 154 -9.32 -6.63 10.88
C GLU A 154 -10.72 -6.68 11.50
N GLU A 155 -11.75 -6.38 10.71
CA GLU A 155 -13.12 -6.56 11.14
C GLU A 155 -13.34 -8.05 11.41
N LYS A 156 -13.65 -8.41 12.67
CA LYS A 156 -14.14 -9.76 12.96
C LYS A 156 -15.43 -9.96 12.18
N PRO A 157 -15.62 -11.10 11.49
CA PRO A 157 -16.92 -11.42 10.92
C PRO A 157 -17.95 -11.42 12.03
N SER A 158 -19.02 -10.64 11.86
CA SER A 158 -20.19 -10.71 12.74
C SER A 158 -20.71 -12.14 12.75
N THR A 159 -20.69 -12.79 13.90
CA THR A 159 -21.28 -14.11 14.14
C THR A 159 -22.81 -14.02 14.01
N GLY A 160 -23.31 -14.13 12.79
CA GLY A 160 -24.70 -14.45 12.47
C GLY A 160 -24.69 -15.75 11.67
N GLY A 161 -25.25 -16.82 12.25
CA GLY A 161 -25.24 -18.16 11.68
C GLY A 161 -25.94 -18.23 10.32
N GLY A 162 -25.45 -19.13 9.47
CA GLY A 162 -26.08 -19.44 8.19
C GLY A 162 -25.10 -19.94 7.14
N GLU A 163 -24.84 -21.24 7.20
CA GLU A 163 -24.56 -22.14 6.06
C GLU A 163 -23.29 -21.96 5.21
N ASN A 164 -22.57 -23.08 5.17
CA ASN A 164 -21.50 -23.43 4.24
C ASN A 164 -21.75 -22.91 2.83
N ASN A 165 -20.92 -21.96 2.39
CA ASN A 165 -20.43 -21.95 1.02
C ASN A 165 -18.97 -21.53 1.02
N GLN A 166 -18.15 -22.51 0.67
CA GLN A 166 -16.75 -22.36 0.35
C GLN A 166 -16.62 -21.36 -0.81
N THR A 167 -16.18 -20.14 -0.54
CA THR A 167 -15.75 -19.21 -1.58
C THR A 167 -14.64 -18.33 -1.03
N THR A 168 -13.41 -18.81 -1.18
CA THR A 168 -12.18 -18.03 -1.05
C THR A 168 -12.20 -16.92 -2.11
N LYS A 169 -12.75 -15.76 -1.74
CA LYS A 169 -12.78 -14.56 -2.57
C LYS A 169 -11.61 -13.66 -2.15
N GLY A 170 -10.62 -13.55 -3.04
CA GLY A 170 -9.82 -12.32 -3.15
C GLY A 170 -8.38 -12.33 -2.61
N GLU A 171 -7.75 -13.47 -2.43
CA GLU A 171 -6.31 -13.50 -2.12
C GLU A 171 -5.49 -13.44 -3.42
N ASN A 172 -4.69 -12.37 -3.55
CA ASN A 172 -3.76 -12.02 -4.64
C ASN A 172 -4.37 -11.63 -6.01
N LEU A 173 -4.79 -10.36 -6.12
CA LEU A 173 -5.19 -9.74 -7.40
C LEU A 173 -4.01 -9.37 -8.32
N MET A 174 -2.77 -9.46 -7.83
CA MET A 174 -1.56 -9.26 -8.65
C MET A 174 -0.97 -10.61 -9.02
N LYS A 175 -0.87 -10.91 -10.31
CA LYS A 175 -0.31 -12.17 -10.80
C LYS A 175 0.74 -11.91 -11.85
N PHE A 176 1.92 -12.51 -11.67
CA PHE A 176 2.96 -12.50 -12.68
C PHE A 176 3.00 -13.85 -13.38
N ILE A 177 2.66 -13.86 -14.66
CA ILE A 177 2.43 -15.06 -15.47
C ILE A 177 3.48 -15.15 -16.56
N GLN A 178 4.02 -16.35 -16.78
CA GLN A 178 4.83 -16.69 -17.96
C GLN A 178 4.06 -17.71 -18.81
N ILE A 179 3.86 -17.38 -20.08
CA ILE A 179 3.18 -18.26 -21.04
C ILE A 179 4.15 -19.33 -21.52
N THR A 180 3.77 -20.60 -21.44
CA THR A 180 4.68 -21.73 -21.69
C THR A 180 4.60 -22.32 -23.10
N ASP A 181 3.59 -21.97 -23.88
CA ASP A 181 3.34 -22.51 -25.22
C ASP A 181 2.66 -21.50 -26.17
N GLY A 182 2.39 -21.92 -27.40
CA GLY A 182 1.74 -21.09 -28.41
C GLY A 182 2.60 -19.91 -28.92
N ILE A 183 1.93 -18.97 -29.60
CA ILE A 183 2.58 -17.82 -30.25
C ILE A 183 3.17 -16.81 -29.27
N TYR A 184 2.75 -16.86 -28.00
CA TYR A 184 3.24 -16.00 -26.92
C TYR A 184 4.19 -16.73 -25.96
N LYS A 185 4.71 -17.89 -26.35
CA LYS A 185 5.64 -18.67 -25.53
C LYS A 185 6.82 -17.82 -25.06
N ASN A 186 7.11 -17.91 -23.76
CA ASN A 186 8.11 -17.15 -23.01
C ASN A 186 7.76 -15.67 -22.74
N ASN A 187 6.65 -15.16 -23.27
CA ASN A 187 6.20 -13.83 -22.88
C ASN A 187 5.67 -13.86 -21.44
N GLN A 188 5.79 -12.71 -20.78
CA GLN A 188 5.41 -12.54 -19.39
C GLN A 188 4.40 -11.41 -19.26
N VAL A 189 3.40 -11.61 -18.41
CA VAL A 189 2.29 -10.69 -18.18
C VAL A 189 2.18 -10.40 -16.70
N LEU A 190 2.06 -9.12 -16.37
CA LEU A 190 1.62 -8.69 -15.05
C LEU A 190 0.12 -8.40 -15.12
N ILE A 191 -0.65 -9.13 -14.34
CA ILE A 191 -2.08 -8.89 -14.11
C ILE A 191 -2.23 -8.16 -12.79
N THR A 192 -3.08 -7.15 -12.81
CA THR A 192 -3.47 -6.31 -11.67
C THR A 192 -5.01 -6.28 -11.60
N PRO A 193 -5.62 -5.78 -10.50
CA PRO A 193 -7.08 -5.63 -10.43
C PRO A 193 -7.67 -4.85 -11.60
N ASP A 194 -6.93 -3.88 -12.14
CA ASP A 194 -7.46 -2.88 -13.07
C ASP A 194 -6.84 -2.96 -14.47
N SER A 195 -5.81 -3.78 -14.67
CA SER A 195 -5.07 -3.87 -15.92
C SER A 195 -4.27 -5.17 -16.08
N ALA A 196 -3.98 -5.54 -17.32
CA ALA A 196 -2.96 -6.52 -17.64
C ALA A 196 -2.01 -5.94 -18.69
N ARG A 197 -0.70 -6.19 -18.53
CA ARG A 197 0.30 -5.72 -19.51
C ARG A 197 1.45 -6.70 -19.67
N TRP A 198 2.03 -6.69 -20.88
CA TRP A 198 3.29 -7.39 -21.15
C TRP A 198 4.45 -6.78 -20.34
N VAL A 199 5.28 -7.64 -19.78
CA VAL A 199 6.55 -7.30 -19.14
C VAL A 199 7.65 -7.43 -20.18
N LYS A 200 8.25 -6.30 -20.53
CA LYS A 200 9.17 -6.21 -21.68
C LYS A 200 10.65 -6.17 -21.28
N SER A 201 10.95 -5.79 -20.03
CA SER A 201 12.34 -5.64 -19.58
C SER A 201 12.76 -6.78 -18.66
N LYS A 202 14.02 -7.24 -18.81
CA LYS A 202 14.58 -8.33 -18.01
C LYS A 202 14.75 -7.97 -16.53
N GLN A 203 15.09 -6.72 -16.24
CA GLN A 203 15.21 -6.21 -14.88
C GLN A 203 13.87 -6.21 -14.16
N GLU A 204 12.82 -5.74 -14.84
CA GLU A 204 11.45 -5.79 -14.31
C GLU A 204 10.97 -7.23 -14.11
N SER A 205 11.23 -8.12 -15.08
CA SER A 205 10.93 -9.55 -14.96
C SER A 205 11.56 -10.17 -13.71
N GLN A 206 12.85 -9.89 -13.47
CA GLN A 206 13.56 -10.39 -12.30
C GLN A 206 12.99 -9.80 -10.99
N GLY A 207 12.61 -8.53 -10.99
CA GLY A 207 11.96 -7.89 -9.85
C GLY A 207 10.59 -8.51 -9.55
N LEU A 208 9.74 -8.64 -10.56
CA LEU A 208 8.40 -9.22 -10.43
C LEU A 208 8.44 -10.70 -10.05
N GLN A 209 9.40 -11.47 -10.57
CA GLN A 209 9.59 -12.87 -10.19
C GLN A 209 9.97 -13.02 -8.72
N LYS A 210 10.79 -12.10 -8.17
CA LYS A 210 11.14 -12.08 -6.75
C LYS A 210 9.95 -11.69 -5.87
N LEU A 211 9.13 -10.75 -6.33
CA LEU A 211 8.02 -10.18 -5.56
C LEU A 211 6.77 -11.06 -5.54
N TYR A 212 6.41 -11.66 -6.67
CA TYR A 212 5.12 -12.35 -6.86
C TYR A 212 5.26 -13.84 -7.19
N GLY A 213 6.48 -14.34 -7.38
CA GLY A 213 6.70 -15.62 -8.03
C GLY A 213 6.32 -15.57 -9.52
N VAL A 214 6.61 -16.65 -10.25
CA VAL A 214 6.17 -16.81 -11.65
C VAL A 214 5.16 -17.95 -11.71
N ILE A 215 3.95 -17.62 -12.15
CA ILE A 215 2.93 -18.61 -12.50
C ILE A 215 3.16 -19.02 -13.95
N LYS A 216 3.40 -20.31 -14.19
CA LYS A 216 3.56 -20.84 -15.54
C LYS A 216 2.22 -21.38 -16.03
N MET A 217 1.76 -20.94 -17.20
CA MET A 217 0.47 -21.34 -17.75
C MET A 217 0.56 -21.52 -19.27
N ASP A 218 -0.19 -22.47 -19.80
CA ASP A 218 -0.40 -22.57 -21.25
C ASP A 218 -1.33 -21.44 -21.75
N HIS A 219 -1.27 -21.17 -23.06
CA HIS A 219 -1.97 -20.09 -23.71
C HIS A 219 -3.49 -20.22 -23.59
N ALA A 220 -4.05 -21.43 -23.74
CA ALA A 220 -5.48 -21.66 -23.66
C ALA A 220 -6.02 -21.44 -22.24
N SER A 221 -5.27 -21.88 -21.22
CA SER A 221 -5.55 -21.62 -19.81
C SER A 221 -5.45 -20.13 -19.46
N PHE A 222 -4.48 -19.41 -20.06
CA PHE A 222 -4.36 -17.97 -19.90
C PHE A 222 -5.54 -17.20 -20.50
N GLU A 223 -5.94 -17.53 -21.74
CA GLU A 223 -7.12 -16.95 -22.39
C GLU A 223 -8.39 -17.24 -21.59
N GLY A 224 -8.62 -18.51 -21.19
CA GLY A 224 -9.83 -18.91 -20.45
C GLY A 224 -9.96 -18.26 -19.07
N ALA A 225 -8.86 -18.17 -18.31
CA ALA A 225 -8.90 -17.66 -16.94
C ALA A 225 -9.01 -16.12 -16.85
N TYR A 226 -8.50 -15.38 -17.84
CA TYR A 226 -8.34 -13.93 -17.73
C TYR A 226 -9.08 -13.11 -18.80
N MET A 227 -9.60 -13.74 -19.87
CA MET A 227 -10.55 -13.08 -20.78
C MET A 227 -11.97 -12.99 -20.18
N GLY A 228 -12.32 -13.83 -19.20
CA GLY A 228 -13.62 -13.73 -18.49
C GLY A 228 -13.81 -12.41 -17.73
N GLN A 229 -12.73 -11.87 -17.16
CA GLN A 229 -12.73 -10.57 -16.45
C GLN A 229 -12.79 -9.37 -17.42
N TYR A 230 -12.34 -9.55 -18.67
CA TYR A 230 -12.42 -8.54 -19.73
C TYR A 230 -13.87 -8.22 -20.15
N TYR A 231 -14.77 -9.21 -20.12
CA TYR A 231 -16.19 -8.99 -20.48
C TYR A 231 -17.01 -8.35 -19.35
N THR A 232 -16.61 -8.49 -18.08
CA THR A 232 -17.32 -7.88 -16.93
C THR A 232 -17.00 -6.40 -16.72
N LEU A 233 -15.87 -5.92 -17.26
CA LEU A 233 -15.39 -4.54 -17.10
C LEU A 233 -15.68 -3.64 -18.31
N LYS A 234 -16.24 -4.21 -19.39
CA LYS A 234 -16.49 -3.54 -20.67
C LYS A 234 -17.54 -2.41 -20.61
N ASP A 235 -18.36 -2.39 -19.54
CA ASP A 235 -19.51 -1.48 -19.41
C ASP A 235 -19.21 -0.19 -18.63
N LYS A 236 -17.96 0.06 -18.22
CA LYS A 236 -17.55 1.32 -17.56
C LYS A 236 -16.84 2.25 -18.55
N SER A 237 -17.53 3.31 -18.95
CA SER A 237 -17.02 4.36 -19.84
C SER A 237 -15.78 5.04 -19.24
N GLY A 238 -14.63 4.83 -19.87
CA GLY A 238 -13.33 5.39 -19.43
C GLY A 238 -12.15 4.42 -19.50
N PHE A 239 -12.38 3.15 -19.86
CA PHE A 239 -11.30 2.17 -19.95
C PHE A 239 -10.36 2.44 -21.15
N PRO A 240 -9.03 2.36 -20.97
CA PRO A 240 -8.07 2.48 -22.06
C PRO A 240 -8.31 1.39 -23.11
N LYS A 241 -8.23 1.76 -24.39
CA LYS A 241 -8.40 0.90 -25.57
C LYS A 241 -7.36 -0.24 -25.69
N ASP A 242 -6.53 -0.48 -24.69
CA ASP A 242 -5.26 -1.21 -24.81
C ASP A 242 -5.28 -2.71 -24.45
N LEU A 243 -6.40 -3.27 -24.00
CA LEU A 243 -6.53 -4.73 -23.82
C LEU A 243 -6.88 -5.45 -25.14
N ALA A 244 -7.61 -4.80 -26.04
CA ALA A 244 -7.94 -5.35 -27.36
C ALA A 244 -6.71 -5.42 -28.29
N THR A 245 -5.64 -4.67 -28.00
CA THR A 245 -4.38 -4.66 -28.74
C THR A 245 -3.38 -5.72 -28.27
N LEU A 246 -3.60 -6.39 -27.13
CA LEU A 246 -2.75 -7.52 -26.70
C LEU A 246 -2.91 -8.76 -27.59
N PHE A 247 -4.08 -8.93 -28.23
CA PHE A 247 -4.46 -10.13 -28.98
C PHE A 247 -4.92 -9.86 -30.43
N LYS A 248 -4.82 -8.62 -30.92
CA LYS A 248 -4.99 -8.36 -32.35
C LYS A 248 -3.72 -8.78 -33.07
N LYS A 249 -3.87 -9.77 -33.97
CA LYS A 249 -2.93 -10.00 -35.07
C LYS A 249 -2.70 -8.72 -35.85
#